data_AF-A0AA40WFW1-F1
#
_entry.id   AF-A0AA40WFW1-F1
#
_cell.length_a   1.000
_cell.length_b   1.000
_cell.length_c   1.000
_cell.angle_alpha   90.00
_cell.angle_beta   90.00
_cell.angle_gamma   90.00
#
_symmetry.space_group_name_H-M   'P 1'
#
loop_
_entity.id
_entity.type
_entity.pdbx_description
1 polymer ?
#
loop_
_entity_poly.entity_id
_entity_poly.type
_entity_poly.pdbx_seq_one_letter_code
_entity_poly.pdbx_strand_id
1 'polypeptide(L)'
;LEENELQDFITRNKDNKFGKALQDAILKGQEKLKGTPPLVEESHGSHHVISVKTYSIIFATLIFFTFVTVWVAGIDFGAMNVIIAMAVATAKASLVLGYFMHLKYDTIMNRVIFGSGFFFLLLLFGFSAADIFTRFKVLLSFAF
;
A
#
# COMPACT_ATOMS: atom_id res chain seq x y z
N LEU A 1 -7.39 -1.21 39.87
CA LEU A 1 -7.85 -0.27 40.93
C LEU A 1 -9.37 -0.33 41.03
N GLU A 2 -10.12 -0.15 39.94
CA GLU A 2 -11.60 -0.26 39.95
C GLU A 2 -12.14 -1.65 40.38
N GLU A 3 -11.49 -2.77 40.03
CA GLU A 3 -12.01 -4.08 40.45
C GLU A 3 -12.03 -4.28 41.98
N ASN A 4 -11.05 -3.73 42.70
CA ASN A 4 -10.99 -3.85 44.16
C ASN A 4 -12.08 -3.02 44.85
N GLU A 5 -12.41 -1.85 44.29
CA GLU A 5 -13.47 -0.98 44.81
C GLU A 5 -14.87 -1.55 44.53
N LEU A 6 -15.04 -2.18 43.37
CA LEU A 6 -16.29 -2.85 42.97
C LEU A 6 -16.58 -4.04 43.88
N GLN A 7 -15.56 -4.83 44.25
CA GLN A 7 -15.71 -5.95 45.19
C GLN A 7 -16.05 -5.47 46.62
N ASP A 8 -15.45 -4.36 47.06
CA ASP A 8 -15.77 -3.75 48.36
C ASP A 8 -17.21 -3.24 48.41
N PHE A 9 -17.65 -2.56 47.34
CA PHE A 9 -19.03 -2.07 47.23
C PHE A 9 -20.07 -3.21 47.20
N ILE A 10 -19.80 -4.29 46.46
CA ILE A 10 -20.68 -5.47 46.41
C ILE A 10 -20.74 -6.17 47.77
N THR A 11 -19.61 -6.25 48.48
CA THR A 11 -19.54 -6.88 49.81
C THR A 11 -20.30 -6.05 50.85
N ARG A 12 -20.16 -4.73 50.82
CA ARG A 12 -20.89 -3.80 51.70
C ARG A 12 -22.41 -3.80 51.49
N ASN A 13 -22.88 -4.17 50.30
CA ASN A 13 -24.28 -4.02 49.91
C ASN A 13 -24.96 -5.36 49.52
N LYS A 14 -24.39 -6.49 49.99
CA LYS A 14 -24.78 -7.86 49.63
C LYS A 14 -26.20 -8.26 50.10
N ASP A 15 -26.67 -7.65 51.18
CA ASP A 15 -28.00 -7.84 51.76
C ASP A 15 -29.11 -7.17 50.93
N ASN A 16 -28.75 -6.15 50.15
CA ASN A 16 -29.66 -5.38 49.34
C ASN A 16 -29.96 -6.09 48.01
N LYS A 17 -31.19 -5.92 47.49
CA LYS A 17 -31.61 -6.53 46.21
C LYS A 17 -30.68 -6.19 45.05
N PHE A 18 -30.02 -5.02 45.10
CA PHE A 18 -29.01 -4.59 44.15
C PHE A 18 -27.73 -5.44 44.22
N GLY A 19 -27.21 -5.74 45.41
CA GLY A 19 -26.01 -6.57 45.58
C GLY A 19 -26.20 -7.98 45.01
N LYS A 20 -27.37 -8.59 45.25
CA LYS A 20 -27.72 -9.89 44.66
C LYS A 20 -27.81 -9.85 43.13
N ALA A 21 -28.47 -8.82 42.57
CA ALA A 21 -28.59 -8.67 41.12
C ALA A 21 -27.22 -8.45 40.43
N LEU A 22 -26.30 -7.75 41.09
CA LEU A 22 -24.95 -7.50 40.59
C LEU A 22 -24.08 -8.76 40.68
N GLN A 23 -24.21 -9.52 41.77
CA GLN A 23 -23.55 -10.82 41.91
C GLN A 23 -24.04 -11.81 40.84
N ASP A 24 -25.35 -11.85 40.57
CA ASP A 24 -25.94 -12.66 39.50
C ASP A 24 -25.51 -12.18 38.10
N ALA A 25 -25.40 -10.87 37.87
CA ALA A 25 -24.91 -10.32 36.60
C ALA A 25 -23.43 -10.62 36.36
N ILE A 26 -22.59 -10.60 37.41
CA ILE A 26 -21.19 -10.99 37.34
C ILE A 26 -21.07 -12.50 37.09
N LEU A 27 -21.82 -13.34 37.80
CA LEU A 27 -21.83 -14.78 37.57
C LEU A 27 -22.32 -15.13 36.15
N LYS A 28 -23.40 -14.50 35.68
CA LYS A 28 -23.92 -14.69 34.32
C LYS A 28 -22.99 -14.12 33.25
N GLY A 29 -22.32 -13.00 33.52
CA GLY A 29 -21.28 -12.42 32.67
C GLY A 29 -20.07 -13.35 32.56
N GLN A 30 -19.58 -13.85 33.70
CA GLN A 30 -18.50 -14.84 33.79
C GLN A 30 -18.89 -16.16 33.12
N GLU A 31 -20.11 -16.65 33.30
CA GLU A 31 -20.63 -17.84 32.61
C GLU A 31 -20.70 -17.64 31.09
N LYS A 32 -21.15 -16.46 30.63
CA LYS A 32 -21.15 -16.11 29.20
C LYS A 32 -19.72 -15.97 28.64
N LEU A 33 -18.78 -15.49 29.45
CA LEU A 33 -17.35 -15.41 29.10
C LEU A 33 -16.65 -16.78 29.16
N LYS A 34 -17.10 -17.71 30.01
CA LYS A 34 -16.53 -19.05 30.21
C LYS A 34 -17.15 -20.11 29.29
N GLY A 35 -18.41 -19.90 28.90
CA GLY A 35 -19.16 -20.65 27.88
C GLY A 35 -18.94 -20.10 26.47
N THR A 36 -18.36 -18.90 26.34
CA THR A 36 -17.51 -18.61 25.19
C THR A 36 -16.33 -19.57 25.35
N PRO A 37 -16.14 -20.56 24.45
CA PRO A 37 -14.97 -21.45 24.52
C PRO A 37 -13.74 -20.58 24.74
N PRO A 38 -12.77 -21.02 25.58
CA PRO A 38 -11.60 -20.23 25.96
C PRO A 38 -11.12 -19.63 24.68
N LEU A 39 -11.31 -18.30 24.55
CA LEU A 39 -11.19 -17.54 23.32
C LEU A 39 -10.54 -18.46 22.33
N VAL A 40 -11.34 -19.15 21.50
CA VAL A 40 -10.76 -19.73 20.31
C VAL A 40 -10.00 -18.51 19.85
N GLU A 41 -8.66 -18.55 19.93
CA GLU A 41 -7.85 -17.58 19.24
C GLU A 41 -8.54 -17.68 17.91
N GLU A 42 -9.37 -16.67 17.59
CA GLU A 42 -9.98 -16.60 16.28
C GLU A 42 -8.72 -16.75 15.49
N SER A 43 -8.61 -17.89 14.81
CA SER A 43 -7.39 -18.17 14.11
C SER A 43 -7.41 -17.04 13.12
N HIS A 44 -6.66 -15.98 13.42
CA HIS A 44 -6.26 -14.96 12.50
C HIS A 44 -5.29 -15.64 11.50
N GLY A 45 -5.37 -16.97 11.31
CA GLY A 45 -5.09 -17.73 10.11
C GLY A 45 -6.02 -17.35 8.97
N SER A 46 -6.03 -16.07 8.62
CA SER A 46 -5.37 -15.66 7.40
C SER A 46 -5.42 -14.15 7.39
N HIS A 47 -4.52 -13.49 8.12
CA HIS A 47 -4.01 -12.24 7.57
C HIS A 47 -3.57 -12.58 6.15
N HIS A 48 -4.40 -12.20 5.17
CA HIS A 48 -4.10 -12.31 3.75
C HIS A 48 -3.04 -11.24 3.45
N VAL A 49 -1.88 -11.35 4.10
CA VAL A 49 -0.64 -10.74 3.67
C VAL A 49 -0.32 -11.42 2.36
N ILE A 50 -0.86 -10.85 1.28
CA ILE A 50 -0.21 -10.70 -0.02
C ILE A 50 1.22 -11.19 0.08
N SER A 51 1.42 -12.39 -0.45
CA SER A 51 2.61 -13.20 -0.30
C SER A 51 3.87 -12.34 -0.41
N VAL A 52 4.65 -12.24 0.68
CA VAL A 52 5.97 -11.59 0.71
C VAL A 52 6.87 -12.12 -0.43
N LYS A 53 6.62 -13.35 -0.88
CA LYS A 53 7.31 -13.97 -2.02
C LYS A 53 7.09 -13.19 -3.32
N THR A 54 5.88 -12.66 -3.57
CA THR A 54 5.59 -11.87 -4.78
C THR A 54 6.46 -10.62 -4.81
N TYR A 55 6.46 -9.83 -3.74
CA TYR A 55 7.31 -8.64 -3.63
C TYR A 55 8.80 -8.96 -3.73
N SER A 56 9.23 -10.07 -3.13
CA SER A 56 10.62 -10.50 -3.19
C SER A 56 11.07 -10.89 -4.60
N ILE A 57 10.22 -11.57 -5.38
CA ILE A 57 10.50 -11.88 -6.80
C ILE A 57 10.62 -10.60 -7.62
N ILE A 58 9.71 -9.65 -7.42
CA ILE A 58 9.70 -8.39 -8.18
C ILE A 58 10.91 -7.53 -7.81
N PHE A 59 11.27 -7.50 -6.52
CA PHE A 59 12.50 -6.88 -6.06
C PHE A 59 13.73 -7.46 -6.77
N ALA A 60 13.84 -8.79 -6.88
CA ALA A 60 14.90 -9.43 -7.64
C ALA A 60 14.89 -9.03 -9.12
N THR A 61 13.71 -8.96 -9.74
CA THR A 61 13.55 -8.47 -11.13
C THR A 61 14.01 -7.01 -11.28
N LEU A 62 13.74 -6.14 -10.31
CA LEU A 62 14.19 -4.73 -10.33
C LEU A 62 15.70 -4.61 -10.19
N ILE A 63 16.31 -5.46 -9.36
CA ILE A 63 17.78 -5.54 -9.24
C ILE A 63 18.37 -5.99 -10.58
N PHE A 64 17.82 -7.03 -11.20
CA PHE A 64 18.23 -7.47 -12.52
C PHE A 64 18.14 -6.33 -13.56
N PHE A 65 17.02 -5.61 -13.61
CA PHE A 65 16.87 -4.44 -14.49
C PHE A 65 17.91 -3.35 -14.22
N THR A 66 18.33 -3.20 -12.97
CA THR A 66 19.37 -2.21 -12.60
C THR A 66 20.74 -2.64 -13.13
N PHE A 67 21.09 -3.92 -13.03
CA PHE A 67 22.29 -4.45 -13.68
C PHE A 67 22.26 -4.25 -15.19
N VAL A 68 21.11 -4.51 -15.82
CA VAL A 68 20.91 -4.25 -17.25
C VAL A 68 21.15 -2.77 -17.58
N THR A 69 20.62 -1.83 -16.79
CA THR A 69 20.87 -0.39 -17.03
C THR A 69 22.33 -0.01 -16.91
N VAL A 70 23.06 -0.54 -15.92
CA VAL A 70 24.50 -0.26 -15.75
C VAL A 70 25.30 -0.84 -16.91
N TRP A 71 24.94 -2.03 -17.36
CA TRP A 71 25.61 -2.68 -18.49
C TRP A 71 25.36 -1.96 -19.82
N VAL A 72 24.10 -1.58 -20.09
CA VAL A 72 23.73 -0.77 -21.25
C VAL A 72 24.40 0.59 -21.21
N ALA A 73 24.51 1.23 -20.04
CA ALA A 73 25.21 2.51 -19.90
C ALA A 73 26.72 2.40 -20.15
N GLY A 74 27.31 1.22 -20.00
CA GLY A 74 28.72 0.96 -20.29
C GLY A 74 29.02 0.68 -21.76
N ILE A 75 27.99 0.46 -22.61
CA ILE A 75 28.15 0.22 -24.04
C ILE A 75 27.67 1.46 -24.80
N ASP A 76 28.50 1.99 -25.68
CA ASP A 76 28.15 3.16 -26.48
C ASP A 76 27.45 2.74 -27.77
N PHE A 77 26.12 2.76 -27.77
CA PHE A 77 25.28 2.55 -28.96
C PHE A 77 24.99 3.86 -29.71
N GLY A 78 25.70 4.95 -29.38
CA GLY A 78 25.52 6.27 -30.00
C GLY A 78 24.11 6.83 -29.78
N ALA A 79 23.43 7.22 -30.87
CA ALA A 79 22.07 7.79 -30.80
C ALA A 79 21.02 6.83 -30.21
N MET A 80 21.28 5.52 -30.24
CA MET A 80 20.35 4.51 -29.72
C MET A 80 20.40 4.39 -28.18
N ASN A 81 21.45 4.92 -27.53
CA ASN A 81 21.60 4.87 -26.06
C ASN A 81 20.39 5.46 -25.34
N VAL A 82 19.91 6.61 -25.79
CA VAL A 82 18.78 7.31 -25.16
C VAL A 82 17.50 6.49 -25.28
N ILE A 83 17.25 5.89 -26.44
CA ILE A 83 16.05 5.08 -26.70
C ILE A 83 16.07 3.83 -25.82
N ILE A 84 17.19 3.12 -25.76
CA ILE A 84 17.34 1.92 -24.92
C ILE A 84 17.23 2.30 -23.44
N ALA A 85 17.89 3.37 -22.99
CA ALA A 85 17.81 3.85 -21.61
C ALA A 85 16.37 4.20 -21.21
N MET A 86 15.62 4.90 -22.08
CA MET A 86 14.21 5.22 -21.85
C MET A 86 13.31 3.99 -21.84
N ALA A 87 13.55 3.02 -22.72
CA ALA A 87 12.80 1.77 -22.74
C ALA A 87 12.99 0.98 -21.44
N VAL A 88 14.24 0.83 -21.00
CA VAL A 88 14.57 0.10 -19.76
C VAL A 88 14.04 0.84 -18.53
N ALA A 89 14.17 2.17 -18.49
CA ALA A 89 13.59 2.99 -17.42
C ALA A 89 12.07 2.87 -17.34
N THR A 90 11.37 2.90 -18.48
CA THR A 90 9.91 2.75 -18.54
C THR A 90 9.45 1.37 -18.08
N ALA A 91 10.15 0.31 -18.49
CA ALA A 91 9.84 -1.05 -18.04
C ALA A 91 10.09 -1.24 -16.54
N LYS A 92 11.14 -0.62 -15.98
CA LYS A 92 11.36 -0.60 -14.51
C LYS A 92 10.23 0.14 -13.81
N ALA A 93 9.83 1.31 -14.32
CA ALA A 93 8.79 2.13 -13.72
C ALA A 93 7.42 1.42 -13.72
N SER A 94 7.06 0.69 -14.78
CA SER A 94 5.79 -0.04 -14.86
C SER A 94 5.70 -1.20 -13.84
N LEU A 95 6.81 -1.91 -13.61
CA LEU A 95 6.90 -2.93 -12.55
C LEU A 95 6.71 -2.31 -11.15
N VAL A 96 7.33 -1.16 -10.89
CA VAL A 96 7.17 -0.44 -9.61
C VAL A 96 5.72 0.01 -9.42
N LEU A 97 5.11 0.61 -10.45
CA LEU A 97 3.73 1.08 -10.40
C LEU A 97 2.73 -0.05 -10.18
N GLY A 98 2.88 -1.16 -10.92
CA GLY A 98 1.92 -2.26 -10.87
C GLY A 98 1.95 -3.00 -9.54
N TYR A 99 3.12 -3.18 -8.95
CA TYR A 99 3.31 -4.06 -7.81
C TYR A 99 3.65 -3.35 -6.51
N PHE A 100 4.66 -2.47 -6.47
CA PHE A 100 5.08 -1.80 -5.23
C PHE A 100 4.09 -0.73 -4.77
N MET A 101 3.46 -0.03 -5.71
CA MET A 101 2.34 0.88 -5.41
C MET A 101 1.01 0.16 -5.22
N HIS A 102 1.02 -1.18 -5.17
CA HIS A 102 -0.13 -2.03 -4.96
C HIS A 102 -1.28 -1.85 -5.98
N LEU A 103 -1.06 -1.14 -7.08
CA LEU A 103 -2.10 -0.77 -8.04
C LEU A 103 -2.86 -1.97 -8.61
N LYS A 104 -2.18 -3.12 -8.74
CA LYS A 104 -2.76 -4.38 -9.21
C LYS A 104 -3.69 -5.06 -8.18
N TYR A 105 -3.43 -4.88 -6.89
CA TYR A 105 -4.08 -5.62 -5.80
C TYR A 105 -4.95 -4.74 -4.89
N ASP A 106 -4.85 -3.42 -5.04
CA ASP A 106 -5.64 -2.43 -4.30
C ASP A 106 -7.01 -2.18 -4.96
N THR A 107 -7.85 -1.44 -4.25
CA THR A 107 -9.19 -1.00 -4.66
C THR A 107 -9.17 -0.27 -6.01
N ILE A 108 -10.27 -0.40 -6.76
CA ILE A 108 -10.46 0.24 -8.06
C ILE A 108 -10.28 1.77 -7.98
N MET A 109 -10.58 2.38 -6.82
CA MET A 109 -10.44 3.80 -6.59
C MET A 109 -8.99 4.27 -6.65
N ASN A 110 -8.06 3.55 -6.01
CA ASN A 110 -6.63 3.88 -6.08
C ASN A 110 -6.11 3.77 -7.53
N ARG A 111 -6.57 2.77 -8.27
CA ARG A 111 -6.21 2.59 -9.69
C ARG A 111 -6.66 3.76 -10.57
N VAL A 112 -7.87 4.29 -10.34
CA VAL A 112 -8.40 5.43 -11.10
C VAL A 112 -7.68 6.73 -10.75
N ILE A 113 -7.39 6.99 -9.47
CA ILE A 113 -6.64 8.19 -9.03
C ILE A 113 -5.23 8.20 -9.63
N PHE A 114 -4.55 7.06 -9.60
CA PHE A 114 -3.23 6.95 -10.20
C PHE A 114 -3.29 7.09 -11.73
N GLY A 115 -4.29 6.47 -12.36
CA GLY A 115 -4.53 6.58 -13.80
C GLY A 115 -4.80 8.01 -14.24
N SER A 116 -5.57 8.79 -13.48
CA SER A 116 -5.83 10.20 -13.78
C SER A 116 -4.57 11.06 -13.63
N GLY A 117 -3.77 10.82 -12.59
CA GLY A 117 -2.48 11.48 -12.39
C GLY A 117 -1.50 11.19 -13.53
N PHE A 118 -1.39 9.92 -13.95
CA PHE A 118 -0.53 9.52 -15.07
C PHE A 118 -1.03 10.09 -16.41
N PHE A 119 -2.34 10.10 -16.63
CA PHE A 119 -2.94 10.74 -17.81
C PHE A 119 -2.62 12.23 -17.87
N PHE A 120 -2.76 12.94 -16.74
CA PHE A 120 -2.45 14.35 -16.66
C PHE A 120 -0.95 14.63 -16.85
N LEU A 121 -0.08 13.77 -16.30
CA LEU A 121 1.35 13.83 -16.53
C LEU A 121 1.68 13.70 -18.03
N LEU A 122 1.09 12.74 -18.74
CA LEU A 122 1.29 12.59 -20.18
C LEU A 122 0.77 13.79 -20.97
N LEU A 123 -0.37 14.35 -20.56
CA LEU A 123 -0.94 15.56 -21.18
C LEU A 123 0.00 16.75 -21.01
N LEU A 124 0.50 16.99 -19.79
CA LEU A 124 1.45 18.07 -19.52
C LEU A 124 2.78 17.86 -20.24
N PHE A 125 3.32 16.65 -20.24
CA PHE A 125 4.56 16.33 -20.93
C PHE A 125 4.44 16.52 -22.44
N GLY A 126 3.32 16.08 -23.03
CA GLY A 126 3.00 16.31 -24.45
C GLY A 126 2.83 17.80 -24.77
N PHE A 127 2.15 18.55 -23.90
CA PHE A 127 1.99 19.99 -24.05
C PHE A 127 3.34 20.74 -23.98
N SER A 128 4.19 20.38 -23.01
CA SER A 128 5.55 20.93 -22.90
C SER A 128 6.40 20.60 -24.13
N ALA A 129 6.32 19.37 -24.64
CA ALA A 129 7.01 18.99 -25.88
C ALA A 129 6.51 19.82 -27.08
N ALA A 130 5.19 20.01 -27.21
CA ALA A 130 4.60 20.82 -28.27
C ALA A 130 5.01 22.30 -28.19
N ASP A 131 5.10 22.87 -26.98
CA ASP A 131 5.62 24.23 -26.76
C ASP A 131 7.08 24.36 -27.23
N ILE A 132 7.94 23.39 -26.86
CA ILE A 132 9.34 23.34 -27.29
C ILE A 132 9.46 23.24 -28.81
N PHE A 133 8.71 22.33 -29.45
CA PHE A 133 8.74 22.18 -30.91
C PHE A 133 8.28 23.45 -31.64
N THR A 134 7.26 24.13 -31.12
CA THR A 134 6.75 25.38 -31.71
C THR A 134 7.79 26.50 -31.60
N ARG A 135 8.47 26.62 -30.45
CA ARG A 135 9.56 27.60 -30.26
C ARG A 135 10.78 27.29 -31.11
N PHE A 136 11.17 26.02 -31.20
CA PHE A 136 12.28 25.58 -32.03
C PHE A 136 12.04 25.91 -33.52
N LYS A 137 10.81 25.69 -34.01
CA LYS A 137 10.41 26.06 -35.36
C LYS A 137 10.50 27.56 -35.62
N VAL A 138 10.10 28.39 -34.66
CA VAL A 138 10.20 29.86 -34.75
C VAL A 138 11.66 30.32 -34.75
N LEU A 139 12.50 29.78 -33.87
CA LEU A 139 13.94 30.09 -33.82
C LEU A 139 14.65 29.73 -35.13
N LEU A 140 14.34 28.55 -35.69
CA LEU A 140 14.90 28.10 -36.96
C LEU A 140 14.47 29.02 -38.12
N SER A 141 13.25 29.55 -38.09
CA SER A 141 12.72 30.51 -39.08
C SER A 141 13.30 31.93 -39.00
N PHE A 142 13.93 32.30 -37.89
CA PHE A 142 14.63 33.59 -37.75
C PHE A 142 16.14 33.46 -38.02
N ALA A 143 16.68 32.24 -37.92
CA ALA A 143 18.09 31.94 -38.13
C ALA A 143 18.48 31.71 -39.61
N PHE A 144 17.50 31.66 -40.53
CA PHE A 144 17.68 31.55 -41.98
C PHE A 144 16.81 32.61 -42.68
#